data_AF-U2PUF1-F1
#
_entry.id   AF-U2PUF1-F1
#
_cell.length_a   1.000
_cell.length_b   1.000
_cell.length_c   1.000
_cell.angle_alpha   90.00
_cell.angle_beta   90.00
_cell.angle_gamma   90.00
#
_symmetry.space_group_name_H-M   'P 1'
#
loop_
_entity.id
_entity.type
_entity.pdbx_description
1 polymer ?
#
loop_
_entity_poly.entity_id
_entity_poly.type
_entity_poly.pdbx_seq_one_letter_code
_entity_poly.pdbx_strand_id
1 'polypeptide(L)'
;MKIFEEKKLYRVEIIKSCPVINSISGKSYLPSSDSVKEGPFGFIPVGTKGWVIEKFGKKYFTPDEDQEGLDLFTPADQPNILIPYRKIEDAYKIIWRPYEDL
;
A
#
# COMPACT_ATOMS: atom_id res chain seq x y z
N MET A 1 20.18 19.68 -9.85
CA MET A 1 18.89 19.04 -10.17
C MET A 1 18.63 18.02 -9.07
N LYS A 2 17.74 18.30 -8.11
CA LYS A 2 17.42 17.31 -7.08
C LYS A 2 16.70 16.16 -7.78
N ILE A 3 17.38 15.03 -7.85
CA ILE A 3 16.78 13.75 -8.23
C ILE A 3 15.56 13.57 -7.32
N PHE A 4 14.44 13.11 -7.87
CA PHE A 4 13.17 12.98 -7.16
C PHE A 4 13.27 11.94 -6.05
N GLU A 5 13.87 12.33 -4.93
CA GLU A 5 14.11 11.47 -3.77
C GLU A 5 12.77 11.11 -3.12
N GLU A 6 12.64 9.83 -2.82
CA GLU A 6 11.55 9.30 -2.03
C GLU A 6 11.80 9.62 -0.57
N LYS A 7 10.84 10.27 0.08
CA LYS A 7 10.91 10.59 1.51
C LYS A 7 9.94 9.71 2.28
N LYS A 8 10.45 8.83 3.16
CA LYS A 8 9.63 8.09 4.13
C LYS A 8 9.09 9.05 5.18
N LEU A 9 7.76 9.19 5.25
CA LEU A 9 7.11 10.12 6.19
C LEU A 9 6.82 9.44 7.52
N TYR A 10 6.15 8.30 7.48
CA TYR A 10 5.80 7.50 8.67
C TYR A 10 5.33 6.11 8.26
N ARG A 11 5.30 5.21 9.23
CA ARG A 11 4.88 3.82 9.06
C ARG A 11 3.46 3.63 9.57
N VAL A 12 2.66 2.86 8.84
CA VAL A 12 1.24 2.67 9.13
C VAL A 12 0.84 1.21 9.12
N GLU A 13 -0.28 0.92 9.76
CA GLU A 13 -1.01 -0.34 9.66
C GLU A 13 -2.45 -0.03 9.24
N ILE A 14 -2.95 -0.71 8.23
CA ILE A 14 -4.32 -0.57 7.75
C ILE A 14 -5.28 -1.17 8.78
N ILE A 15 -6.27 -0.40 9.21
CA ILE A 15 -7.26 -0.79 10.23
C ILE A 15 -8.67 -1.03 9.65
N LYS A 16 -8.87 -0.65 8.38
CA LYS A 16 -10.12 -0.82 7.63
C LYS A 16 -9.77 -1.16 6.20
N SER A 17 -10.44 -2.14 5.61
CA SER A 17 -10.13 -2.56 4.24
C SER A 17 -10.35 -1.43 3.22
N CYS A 18 -9.41 -1.25 2.30
CA CYS A 18 -9.35 -0.11 1.38
C CYS A 18 -9.44 -0.55 -0.09
N PRO A 19 -10.36 0.00 -0.90
CA PRO A 19 -10.44 -0.35 -2.32
C PRO A 19 -9.31 0.31 -3.13
N VAL A 20 -8.45 -0.50 -3.75
CA VAL A 20 -7.36 -0.03 -4.62
C VAL A 20 -7.83 0.11 -6.06
N ILE A 21 -8.66 -0.83 -6.52
CA ILE A 21 -9.02 -0.95 -7.94
C ILE A 21 -9.98 0.16 -8.39
N ASN A 22 -9.53 0.96 -9.34
CA ASN A 22 -10.26 1.19 -10.59
C ASN A 22 -9.32 0.67 -11.69
N SER A 23 -9.53 -0.57 -12.14
CA SER A 23 -8.88 -1.20 -13.29
C SER A 23 -7.35 -1.07 -13.35
N ILE A 24 -6.61 -1.96 -12.68
CA ILE A 24 -5.17 -2.09 -12.92
C ILE A 24 -5.00 -2.71 -14.33
N SER A 25 -4.80 -1.83 -15.32
CA SER A 25 -4.13 -2.11 -16.60
C SER A 25 -4.72 -3.18 -17.52
N GLY A 26 -6.04 -3.30 -17.70
CA GLY A 26 -6.64 -4.04 -18.83
C GLY A 26 -6.25 -5.52 -18.98
N LYS A 27 -5.49 -6.08 -18.03
CA LYS A 27 -5.09 -7.47 -17.91
C LYS A 27 -5.86 -8.02 -16.73
N SER A 28 -6.64 -9.07 -16.98
CA SER A 28 -7.31 -9.81 -15.92
C SER A 28 -6.25 -10.46 -15.04
N TYR A 29 -5.95 -9.81 -13.92
CA TYR A 29 -5.17 -10.39 -12.85
C TYR A 29 -6.15 -10.99 -11.83
N LEU A 30 -5.84 -12.18 -11.33
CA LEU A 30 -6.57 -12.84 -10.26
C LEU A 30 -5.59 -13.12 -9.12
N PRO A 31 -6.04 -12.96 -7.86
CA PRO A 31 -5.21 -13.28 -6.71
C PRO A 31 -5.04 -14.80 -6.60
N SER A 32 -4.06 -15.23 -5.79
CA SER A 32 -3.97 -16.64 -5.43
C SER A 32 -5.17 -17.07 -4.55
N SER A 33 -5.53 -18.35 -4.61
CA SER A 33 -6.62 -18.91 -3.80
C SER A 33 -6.38 -18.80 -2.30
N ASP A 34 -5.12 -18.81 -1.86
CA ASP A 34 -4.77 -18.67 -0.45
C ASP A 34 -5.00 -17.23 0.02
N SER A 35 -4.61 -16.24 -0.78
CA SER A 35 -4.80 -14.85 -0.42
C SER A 35 -6.25 -14.40 -0.37
N VAL A 36 -7.16 -15.03 -1.11
CA VAL A 36 -8.61 -14.77 -0.99
C VAL A 36 -9.13 -15.00 0.44
N LYS A 37 -8.46 -15.84 1.24
CA LYS A 37 -8.80 -16.04 2.66
C LYS A 37 -8.47 -14.81 3.52
N GLU A 38 -7.48 -14.01 3.10
CA GLU A 38 -6.99 -12.84 3.82
C GLU A 38 -7.79 -11.56 3.52
N GLY A 39 -8.58 -11.55 2.44
CA GLY A 39 -9.42 -10.41 2.12
C GLY A 39 -10.01 -10.42 0.71
N PRO A 40 -10.89 -9.44 0.41
CA PRO A 40 -11.51 -9.34 -0.90
C PRO A 40 -10.50 -8.87 -1.97
N PHE A 41 -10.59 -9.49 -3.15
CA PHE A 41 -9.79 -9.09 -4.31
C PHE A 41 -10.02 -7.61 -4.66
N GLY A 42 -8.92 -6.89 -4.87
CA GLY A 42 -8.92 -5.47 -5.20
C GLY A 42 -8.93 -4.52 -4.01
N PHE A 43 -8.80 -5.07 -2.81
CA PHE A 43 -8.73 -4.31 -1.57
C PHE A 43 -7.43 -4.58 -0.84
N ILE A 44 -6.94 -3.57 -0.12
CA ILE A 44 -5.89 -3.76 0.88
C ILE A 44 -6.55 -4.39 2.12
N PRO A 45 -6.05 -5.54 2.60
CA PRO A 45 -6.53 -6.16 3.82
C PRO A 45 -6.28 -5.31 5.08
N VAL A 46 -7.06 -5.60 6.13
CA VAL A 46 -6.75 -5.10 7.47
C VAL A 46 -5.47 -5.77 7.96
N GLY A 47 -4.62 -5.02 8.64
CA GLY A 47 -3.33 -5.50 9.14
C GLY A 47 -2.17 -5.31 8.16
N THR A 48 -2.41 -4.97 6.90
CA THR A 48 -1.34 -4.62 5.96
C THR A 48 -0.54 -3.44 6.50
N LYS A 49 0.78 -3.62 6.60
CA LYS A 49 1.73 -2.61 7.05
C LYS A 49 2.48 -2.02 5.87
N GLY A 50 3.00 -0.83 6.06
CA GLY A 50 3.82 -0.20 5.03
C GLY A 50 4.19 1.23 5.38
N TRP A 51 4.71 1.92 4.39
CA TRP A 51 5.14 3.31 4.51
C TRP A 51 4.15 4.23 3.82
N VAL A 52 3.86 5.35 4.49
CA VAL A 52 3.45 6.55 3.78
C VAL A 52 4.72 7.29 3.39
N ILE A 53 4.87 7.51 2.08
CA ILE A 53 6.02 8.18 1.47
C ILE A 53 5.57 9.41 0.71
N GLU A 54 6.49 10.34 0.50
CA GLU A 54 6.35 11.43 -0.45
C GLU A 54 7.27 11.20 -1.65
N LYS A 55 6.69 11.24 -2.86
CA LYS A 55 7.41 11.10 -4.13
C LYS A 55 6.77 12.02 -5.17
N PHE A 56 7.57 12.78 -5.92
CA PHE A 56 7.05 13.78 -6.87
C PHE A 56 6.05 14.79 -6.26
N GLY A 57 6.25 15.19 -4.99
CA GLY A 57 5.36 16.09 -4.26
C GLY A 57 3.98 15.52 -3.94
N LYS A 58 3.80 14.20 -4.07
CA LYS A 58 2.55 13.48 -3.78
C LYS A 58 2.80 12.42 -2.72
N LYS A 59 1.78 12.15 -1.90
CA LYS A 59 1.82 11.08 -0.90
C LYS A 59 1.31 9.77 -1.49
N TYR A 60 2.02 8.70 -1.17
CA TYR A 60 1.65 7.33 -1.52
C TYR A 60 1.77 6.43 -0.31
N PHE A 61 0.99 5.36 -0.33
CA PHE A 61 1.20 4.19 0.50
C PHE A 61 1.94 3.13 -0.32
N THR A 62 2.97 2.55 0.28
CA THR A 62 3.68 1.38 -0.25
C THR A 62 3.67 0.29 0.82
N PRO A 63 3.10 -0.91 0.53
CA PRO A 63 3.10 -2.01 1.49
C PRO A 63 4.52 -2.57 1.70
N ASP A 64 4.78 -3.16 2.87
CA ASP A 64 6.02 -3.94 3.07
C ASP A 64 5.99 -5.20 2.18
N GLU A 65 7.10 -5.50 1.48
CA GLU A 65 7.17 -6.50 0.39
C GLU A 65 6.91 -7.96 0.85
N ASP A 66 7.21 -8.31 2.10
CA ASP A 66 7.16 -9.69 2.62
C ASP A 66 5.85 -10.02 3.38
N GLN A 67 4.72 -9.44 2.96
CA GLN A 67 3.43 -9.67 3.61
C GLN A 67 2.53 -10.61 2.80
N GLU A 68 1.75 -11.42 3.51
CA GLU A 68 0.69 -12.23 2.89
C GLU A 68 -0.44 -11.33 2.37
N GLY A 69 -1.10 -11.76 1.29
CA GLY A 69 -2.26 -11.07 0.73
C GLY A 69 -1.97 -9.81 -0.11
N LEU A 70 -0.71 -9.49 -0.43
CA LEU A 70 -0.38 -8.37 -1.33
C LEU A 70 -0.93 -8.58 -2.75
N ASP A 71 -0.90 -9.83 -3.20
CA ASP A 71 -1.48 -10.32 -4.45
C ASP A 71 -3.03 -10.14 -4.52
N LEU A 72 -3.70 -9.70 -3.45
CA LEU A 72 -5.09 -9.23 -3.55
C LEU A 72 -5.22 -7.90 -4.28
N PHE A 73 -4.20 -7.05 -4.26
CA PHE A 73 -4.29 -5.69 -4.78
C PHE A 73 -3.05 -5.22 -5.57
N THR A 74 -2.03 -6.07 -5.69
CA THR A 74 -0.84 -5.83 -6.52
C THR A 74 -0.65 -6.97 -7.51
N PRO A 75 -0.41 -6.69 -8.80
CA PRO A 75 0.06 -7.71 -9.72
C PRO A 75 1.35 -8.38 -9.20
N ALA A 76 1.50 -9.69 -9.39
CA ALA A 76 2.65 -10.46 -8.90
C ALA A 76 4.01 -9.99 -9.46
N ASP A 77 4.01 -9.27 -10.59
CA ASP A 77 5.18 -8.68 -11.22
C ASP A 77 5.47 -7.23 -10.75
N GLN A 78 4.68 -6.68 -9.82
CA GLN A 78 4.78 -5.29 -9.36
C GLN A 78 4.86 -5.18 -7.82
N PRO A 79 5.97 -5.61 -7.19
CA PRO A 79 6.13 -5.55 -5.73
C PRO A 79 6.20 -4.12 -5.19
N ASN A 80 6.58 -3.15 -6.02
CA ASN A 80 6.77 -1.75 -5.63
C ASN A 80 5.59 -0.84 -6.04
N ILE A 81 4.37 -1.23 -5.66
CA ILE A 81 3.18 -0.45 -5.99
C ILE A 81 3.15 0.88 -5.23
N LEU A 82 2.78 1.96 -5.92
CA LEU A 82 2.50 3.26 -5.31
C LEU A 82 1.00 3.48 -5.26
N ILE A 83 0.40 3.24 -4.10
CA ILE A 83 -1.04 3.42 -3.90
C ILE A 83 -1.29 4.88 -3.50
N PRO A 84 -2.15 5.64 -4.21
CA PRO A 84 -2.42 7.03 -3.85
C PRO A 84 -2.90 7.16 -2.40
N TYR A 85 -2.31 8.06 -1.61
CA TYR A 85 -2.61 8.22 -0.18
C TYR A 85 -4.11 8.37 0.13
N ARG A 86 -4.86 9.08 -0.72
CA ARG A 86 -6.32 9.24 -0.63
C ARG A 86 -7.10 7.91 -0.53
N LYS A 87 -6.51 6.79 -0.94
CA LYS A 87 -7.13 5.46 -0.87
C LYS A 87 -7.12 4.88 0.55
N ILE A 88 -6.25 5.38 1.42
CA ILE A 88 -6.08 4.84 2.77
C ILE A 88 -6.31 5.89 3.86
N GLU A 89 -6.53 7.17 3.51
CA GLU A 89 -6.40 8.31 4.44
C GLU A 89 -7.30 8.27 5.68
N ASP A 90 -8.43 7.54 5.63
CA ASP A 90 -9.37 7.34 6.74
C ASP A 90 -9.29 5.93 7.37
N ALA A 91 -8.27 5.15 7.00
CA ALA A 91 -8.28 3.69 7.18
C ALA A 91 -6.96 3.12 7.72
N TYR A 92 -6.09 3.95 8.30
CA TYR A 92 -4.83 3.50 8.92
C TYR A 92 -4.62 4.07 10.32
N LYS A 93 -3.78 3.38 11.10
CA LYS A 93 -3.14 3.94 12.31
C LYS A 93 -1.65 4.08 12.08
N ILE A 94 -1.04 5.11 12.66
CA ILE A 94 0.42 5.28 12.61
C ILE A 94 1.04 4.35 13.64
N ILE A 95 2.04 3.57 13.22
CA ILE A 95 2.76 2.64 14.09
C ILE A 95 4.20 3.10 14.39
N TRP A 96 4.75 4.01 13.58
CA TRP A 96 6.09 4.58 13.81
C TRP A 96 6.30 5.88 13.02
N ARG A 97 7.10 6.81 13.55
CA ARG A 97 7.48 8.06 12.88
C ARG A 97 9.00 8.30 12.96
N PRO A 98 9.67 8.57 11.83
CA PRO A 98 11.13 8.79 11.78
C PRO A 98 11.63 10.06 12.46
N TYR A 99 10.74 11.03 12.73
CA TYR A 99 11.14 12.39 13.11
C TYR A 99 10.48 12.89 14.41
N GLU A 100 9.84 12.00 15.18
CA GLU A 100 9.25 12.36 16.48
C GLU A 100 10.11 11.97 17.70
N ASP A 101 11.26 11.31 17.47
CA ASP A 101 12.25 10.99 18.50
C ASP A 101 13.42 12.01 18.54
N LEU A 102 13.19 13.26 18.10
CA LEU A 102 14.16 14.37 18.13
C LEU A 102 13.80 15.40 19.21
#